data_AF-A0A075NVG8-F1
#
_entry.id   AF-A0A075NVG8-F1
#
_cell.length_a   1.000
_cell.length_b   1.000
_cell.length_c   1.000
_cell.angle_alpha   90.00
_cell.angle_beta   90.00
_cell.angle_gamma   90.00
#
_symmetry.space_group_name_H-M   'P 1'
#
loop_
_entity.id
_entity.type
_entity.pdbx_description
1 polymer ?
#
loop_
_entity_poly.entity_id
_entity_poly.type
_entity_poly.pdbx_seq_one_letter_code
_entity_poly.pdbx_strand_id
1 'polypeptide(L)'
;MTTAIPNTTQDSPLPPAATPETVLKDVFGYDAFREGQGDVIHHVCNGGDALVLLPTGGGKSLCYQIPALVMQGTTIVVSPLISLMQDQVEQLLALGVSAAYLNSTLPTDTQSDIADKLINGKLDLLYVSPERLLQFGFQQTLKHADISLFAIDEAHCVSHWGHDFRQDYRALGQIKSRFKDIPVIGLTATADAATQQDILTQLQLDAPLVYKGSFDRPNIRYRVMSKYKAFEQVVAYVKQQDGSGIIYCNSRAKVDDLHAKLFRQGFRCAAYHAGLDTDEREFVQRQFLTDKIDIVVATVAFGMGINKSNVRYVVHHDVPRSIESYYQETGRAGRDGLESEALLLFDEKDAARVKQWISQGELEDRNQIELQKFAAMEAFSEAQTCRRQVLLNYFSQFSDSACGNCDICLDPPKMIDGTVISQKVLSCVLRLQQQAATQYVIDVLRGKQLKRLQEAGHHQLSTYGIGKDKSDSYWHNIINQLIHKGLIRVDITANAALRLTEAARPVLKGEIAIQLATPRLEFKPDKKAKQAPSNYDRTLFMRLKHLRKVLAEENEVPPYVVFSDATLVDMASKLPTTKDTMLDVSGVGQTKLTRYGDAFMQLIGDYVNREA
;
A
#
# COMPACT_ATOMS: atom_id res chain seq x y z
N MET A 1 1.56 -42.77 38.49
CA MET A 1 0.94 -41.73 39.33
C MET A 1 0.90 -40.46 38.51
N THR A 2 -0.20 -40.28 37.81
CA THR A 2 -0.50 -39.20 36.86
C THR A 2 -1.05 -38.02 37.64
N THR A 3 -0.26 -36.96 37.80
CA THR A 3 -0.71 -35.70 38.40
C THR A 3 -1.35 -34.83 37.32
N ALA A 4 -2.66 -34.65 37.47
CA ALA A 4 -3.51 -33.81 36.64
C ALA A 4 -3.08 -32.34 36.67
N ILE A 5 -3.09 -31.71 35.50
CA ILE A 5 -2.99 -30.26 35.31
C ILE A 5 -4.39 -29.67 35.55
N PRO A 6 -4.58 -28.63 36.38
CA PRO A 6 -5.90 -28.07 36.61
C PRO A 6 -6.38 -27.31 35.37
N ASN A 7 -7.54 -27.70 34.85
CA ASN A 7 -8.37 -26.86 33.99
C ASN A 7 -8.86 -25.65 34.80
N THR A 8 -8.36 -24.46 34.50
CA THR A 8 -8.98 -23.19 34.92
C THR A 8 -9.54 -22.48 33.70
N THR A 9 -10.73 -22.91 33.29
CA THR A 9 -11.67 -22.06 32.53
C THR A 9 -12.22 -21.02 33.49
N GLN A 10 -11.60 -19.84 33.55
CA GLN A 10 -12.23 -18.66 34.13
C GLN A 10 -13.00 -17.95 33.02
N ASP A 11 -14.28 -18.31 32.89
CA ASP A 11 -15.30 -17.40 32.37
C ASP A 11 -15.38 -16.22 33.35
N SER A 12 -14.61 -15.16 33.07
CA SER A 12 -14.79 -13.87 33.72
C SER A 12 -15.95 -13.15 33.02
N PRO A 13 -17.07 -12.85 33.70
CA PRO A 13 -18.08 -11.97 33.12
C PRO A 13 -17.43 -10.60 32.84
N LEU A 14 -17.68 -10.04 31.66
CA LEU A 14 -17.23 -8.71 31.26
C LEU A 14 -17.61 -7.66 32.34
N PRO A 15 -16.75 -6.67 32.65
CA PRO A 15 -17.06 -5.59 33.59
C PRO A 15 -18.26 -4.73 33.12
N PRO A 16 -18.90 -3.93 33.99
CA PRO A 16 -20.09 -3.15 33.64
C PRO A 16 -19.79 -2.17 32.49
N ALA A 17 -20.70 -2.13 31.49
CA ALA A 17 -20.70 -1.31 30.27
C ALA A 17 -19.39 -0.56 29.99
N ALA A 18 -18.40 -1.26 29.44
CA ALA A 18 -17.14 -0.66 29.03
C ALA A 18 -17.42 0.49 28.05
N THR A 19 -16.90 1.69 28.32
CA THR A 19 -17.00 2.79 27.37
C THR A 19 -16.00 2.58 26.22
N PRO A 20 -16.23 3.16 25.04
CA PRO A 20 -15.29 3.09 23.93
C PRO A 20 -13.82 3.43 24.31
N GLU A 21 -13.62 4.41 25.17
CA GLU A 21 -12.30 4.84 25.66
C GLU A 21 -11.63 3.78 26.53
N THR A 22 -12.39 3.13 27.42
CA THR A 22 -11.84 2.05 28.27
C THR A 22 -11.42 0.85 27.43
N VAL A 23 -12.23 0.47 26.43
CA VAL A 23 -11.88 -0.61 25.49
C VAL A 23 -10.63 -0.26 24.68
N LEU A 24 -10.53 0.98 24.19
CA LEU A 24 -9.36 1.45 23.44
C LEU A 24 -8.07 1.30 24.26
N LYS A 25 -8.11 1.67 25.54
CA LYS A 25 -6.95 1.61 26.42
C LYS A 25 -6.63 0.18 26.86
N ASP A 26 -7.60 -0.52 27.44
CA ASP A 26 -7.35 -1.77 28.14
C ASP A 26 -7.11 -2.95 27.18
N VAL A 27 -7.86 -3.00 26.09
CA VAL A 27 -7.77 -4.08 25.08
C VAL A 27 -6.76 -3.74 24.00
N PHE A 28 -6.86 -2.54 23.41
CA PHE A 28 -6.02 -2.17 22.27
C PHE A 28 -4.72 -1.45 22.64
N GLY A 29 -4.58 -0.96 23.88
CA GLY A 29 -3.36 -0.31 24.37
C GLY A 29 -3.10 1.08 23.80
N TYR A 30 -4.14 1.83 23.40
CA TYR A 30 -3.99 3.20 22.91
C TYR A 30 -4.59 4.22 23.88
N ASP A 31 -3.90 5.34 24.09
CA ASP A 31 -4.31 6.38 25.04
C ASP A 31 -5.47 7.25 24.55
N ALA A 32 -5.56 7.46 23.22
CA ALA A 32 -6.53 8.36 22.63
C ALA A 32 -6.94 7.92 21.22
N PHE A 33 -8.18 8.25 20.86
CA PHE A 33 -8.66 8.11 19.49
C PHE A 33 -7.91 9.03 18.54
N ARG A 34 -7.80 8.59 17.29
CA ARG A 34 -7.40 9.48 16.19
C ARG A 34 -8.54 10.43 15.86
N GLU A 35 -8.21 11.49 15.13
CA GLU A 35 -9.17 12.49 14.70
C GLU A 35 -10.41 11.84 14.04
N GLY A 36 -11.59 12.20 14.56
CA GLY A 36 -12.92 11.73 14.15
C GLY A 36 -13.21 10.23 14.34
N GLN A 37 -12.24 9.43 14.79
CA GLN A 37 -12.44 8.01 15.08
C GLN A 37 -13.43 7.82 16.24
N GLY A 38 -13.31 8.65 17.29
CA GLY A 38 -14.22 8.63 18.44
C GLY A 38 -15.66 8.98 18.04
N ASP A 39 -15.84 10.01 17.21
CA ASP A 39 -17.17 10.45 16.75
C ASP A 39 -17.91 9.32 16.01
N VAL A 40 -17.20 8.61 15.12
CA VAL A 40 -17.74 7.45 14.41
C VAL A 40 -18.12 6.33 15.37
N ILE A 41 -17.24 5.99 16.31
CA ILE A 41 -17.47 4.89 17.25
C ILE A 41 -18.68 5.20 18.15
N HIS A 42 -18.75 6.41 18.70
CA HIS A 42 -19.87 6.84 19.54
C HIS A 42 -21.19 6.85 18.76
N HIS A 43 -21.18 7.34 17.51
CA HIS A 43 -22.37 7.32 16.64
C HIS A 43 -22.88 5.90 16.39
N VAL A 44 -21.97 4.96 16.10
CA VAL A 44 -22.33 3.55 15.84
C VAL A 44 -22.80 2.85 17.12
N CYS A 45 -22.14 3.08 18.26
CA CYS A 45 -22.59 2.57 19.56
C CYS A 45 -23.99 3.06 19.95
N ASN A 46 -24.40 4.24 19.47
CA ASN A 46 -25.75 4.79 19.65
C ASN A 46 -26.77 4.26 18.63
N GLY A 47 -26.41 3.27 17.79
CA GLY A 47 -27.29 2.63 16.83
C GLY A 47 -27.39 3.33 15.47
N GLY A 48 -26.51 4.28 15.16
CA GLY A 48 -26.52 5.01 13.90
C GLY A 48 -25.76 4.30 12.77
N ASP A 49 -26.27 4.40 11.54
CA ASP A 49 -25.54 3.98 10.34
C ASP A 49 -24.37 4.93 10.05
N ALA A 50 -23.29 4.43 9.45
CA ALA A 50 -22.13 5.26 9.11
C ALA A 50 -21.44 4.83 7.81
N LEU A 51 -20.86 5.81 7.11
CA LEU A 51 -19.91 5.59 6.02
C LEU A 51 -18.58 6.24 6.38
N VAL A 52 -17.54 5.43 6.50
CA VAL A 52 -16.21 5.84 6.98
C VAL A 52 -15.19 5.75 5.86
N LEU A 53 -14.68 6.90 5.45
CA LEU A 53 -13.58 7.04 4.50
C LEU A 53 -12.32 7.39 5.29
N LEU A 54 -11.47 6.39 5.50
CA LEU A 54 -10.22 6.52 6.25
C LEU A 54 -9.09 5.86 5.46
N PRO A 55 -7.91 6.49 5.33
CA PRO A 55 -6.82 5.93 4.54
C PRO A 55 -6.35 4.58 5.09
N THR A 56 -5.58 3.83 4.29
CA THR A 56 -4.91 2.61 4.77
C THR A 56 -4.04 2.96 5.98
N GLY A 57 -4.13 2.15 7.03
CA GLY A 57 -3.46 2.42 8.31
C GLY A 57 -4.12 3.50 9.17
N GLY A 58 -5.23 4.12 8.73
CA GLY A 58 -5.96 5.17 9.46
C GLY A 58 -6.74 4.71 10.70
N GLY A 59 -6.83 3.39 10.96
CA GLY A 59 -7.55 2.84 12.11
C GLY A 59 -8.99 2.39 11.82
N LYS A 60 -9.33 2.13 10.54
CA LYS A 60 -10.67 1.65 10.11
C LYS A 60 -11.22 0.51 10.96
N SER A 61 -10.40 -0.51 11.23
CA SER A 61 -10.86 -1.70 11.96
C SER A 61 -11.40 -1.39 13.35
N LEU A 62 -10.77 -0.43 14.04
CA LEU A 62 -11.22 -0.01 15.37
C LEU A 62 -12.61 0.64 15.37
N CYS A 63 -13.04 1.22 14.23
CA CYS A 63 -14.38 1.81 14.08
C CYS A 63 -15.52 0.79 14.14
N TYR A 64 -15.23 -0.51 14.00
CA TYR A 64 -16.22 -1.58 14.24
C TYR A 64 -15.79 -2.56 15.34
N GLN A 65 -14.48 -2.74 15.59
CA GLN A 65 -13.98 -3.62 16.65
C GLN A 65 -14.26 -3.09 18.05
N ILE A 66 -14.21 -1.77 18.27
CA ILE A 66 -14.57 -1.19 19.56
C ILE A 66 -16.08 -1.28 19.80
N PRO A 67 -16.96 -0.86 18.86
CA PRO A 67 -18.40 -1.10 19.00
C PRO A 67 -18.76 -2.55 19.28
N ALA A 68 -18.09 -3.52 18.65
CA ALA A 68 -18.32 -4.95 18.90
C ALA A 68 -18.08 -5.40 20.35
N LEU A 69 -17.23 -4.68 21.10
CA LEU A 69 -16.93 -4.97 22.51
C LEU A 69 -17.76 -4.13 23.48
N VAL A 70 -18.40 -3.08 23.00
CA VAL A 70 -19.21 -2.14 23.79
C VAL A 70 -20.70 -2.48 23.70
N MET A 71 -21.16 -2.85 22.50
CA MET A 71 -22.56 -3.15 22.21
C MET A 71 -22.90 -4.59 22.61
N GLN A 72 -24.14 -4.82 23.04
CA GLN A 72 -24.62 -6.18 23.33
C GLN A 72 -24.94 -6.94 22.04
N GLY A 73 -24.39 -8.14 21.90
CA GLY A 73 -24.57 -9.01 20.74
C GLY A 73 -23.36 -9.04 19.81
N THR A 74 -23.34 -9.97 18.87
CA THR A 74 -22.21 -10.20 17.95
C THR A 74 -22.21 -9.20 16.80
N THR A 75 -21.05 -8.62 16.49
CA THR A 75 -20.85 -7.83 15.27
C THR A 75 -20.49 -8.74 14.10
N ILE A 76 -21.20 -8.61 12.98
CA ILE A 76 -20.92 -9.33 11.73
C ILE A 76 -20.07 -8.44 10.81
N VAL A 77 -18.88 -8.90 10.47
CA VAL A 77 -17.95 -8.16 9.58
C VAL A 77 -17.87 -8.84 8.22
N VAL A 78 -18.31 -8.14 7.18
CA VAL A 78 -18.21 -8.60 5.79
C VAL A 78 -16.88 -8.14 5.21
N SER A 79 -16.09 -9.08 4.72
CA SER A 79 -14.78 -8.81 4.13
C SER A 79 -14.64 -9.52 2.78
N PRO A 80 -13.94 -8.94 1.80
CA PRO A 80 -13.88 -9.52 0.46
C PRO A 80 -12.88 -10.68 0.35
N LEU A 81 -12.00 -10.85 1.34
CA LEU A 81 -10.88 -11.80 1.27
C LEU A 81 -10.74 -12.63 2.53
N ILE A 82 -10.69 -13.95 2.34
CA ILE A 82 -10.49 -14.93 3.41
C ILE A 82 -9.19 -14.68 4.18
N SER A 83 -8.09 -14.39 3.49
CA SER A 83 -6.81 -14.13 4.15
C SER A 83 -6.83 -12.89 5.05
N LEU A 84 -7.62 -11.87 4.69
CA LEU A 84 -7.80 -10.70 5.56
C LEU A 84 -8.60 -11.06 6.81
N MET A 85 -9.64 -11.88 6.67
CA MET A 85 -10.44 -12.36 7.82
C MET A 85 -9.57 -13.14 8.80
N GLN A 86 -8.75 -14.07 8.30
CA GLN A 86 -7.81 -14.85 9.11
C GLN A 86 -6.86 -13.94 9.88
N ASP A 87 -6.16 -13.03 9.19
CA ASP A 87 -5.23 -12.08 9.82
C ASP A 87 -5.90 -11.22 10.91
N GLN A 88 -7.15 -10.78 10.69
CA GLN A 88 -7.88 -9.98 11.69
C GLN A 88 -8.32 -10.82 12.89
N VAL A 89 -8.81 -12.03 12.68
CA VAL A 89 -9.24 -12.94 13.75
C VAL A 89 -8.05 -13.34 14.61
N GLU A 90 -6.90 -13.68 14.02
CA GLU A 90 -5.68 -13.99 14.77
C GLU A 90 -5.23 -12.81 15.65
N GLN A 91 -5.32 -11.57 15.15
CA GLN A 91 -5.00 -10.38 15.93
C GLN A 91 -5.96 -10.16 17.10
N LEU A 92 -7.27 -10.35 16.88
CA LEU A 92 -8.28 -10.20 17.92
C LEU A 92 -8.14 -11.28 19.01
N LEU A 93 -7.91 -12.53 18.62
CA LEU A 93 -7.66 -13.64 19.55
C LEU A 93 -6.40 -13.38 20.40
N ALA A 94 -5.34 -12.82 19.80
CA ALA A 94 -4.13 -12.44 20.54
C ALA A 94 -4.35 -11.31 21.57
N LEU A 95 -5.39 -10.49 21.39
CA LEU A 95 -5.82 -9.47 22.35
C LEU A 95 -6.80 -10.01 23.41
N GLY A 96 -7.28 -11.25 23.25
CA GLY A 96 -8.27 -11.89 24.13
C GLY A 96 -9.72 -11.64 23.71
N VAL A 97 -9.96 -11.15 22.49
CA VAL A 97 -11.31 -10.91 21.95
C VAL A 97 -11.87 -12.19 21.32
N SER A 98 -13.14 -12.50 21.57
CA SER A 98 -13.81 -13.70 21.03
C SER A 98 -14.23 -13.49 19.58
N ALA A 99 -13.32 -13.77 18.66
CA ALA A 99 -13.55 -13.61 17.22
C ALA A 99 -13.46 -14.94 16.45
N ALA A 100 -14.27 -15.05 15.40
CA ALA A 100 -14.20 -16.16 14.44
C ALA A 100 -14.36 -15.66 13.00
N TYR A 101 -14.03 -16.49 12.01
CA TYR A 101 -14.36 -16.24 10.62
C TYR A 101 -15.11 -17.44 10.02
N LEU A 102 -16.02 -17.19 9.08
CA LEU A 102 -16.81 -18.21 8.41
C LEU A 102 -16.77 -18.01 6.89
N ASN A 103 -16.28 -19.02 6.19
CA ASN A 103 -16.22 -19.06 4.74
C ASN A 103 -16.48 -20.50 4.24
N SER A 104 -16.55 -20.67 2.93
CA SER A 104 -16.84 -21.96 2.28
C SER A 104 -15.70 -23.00 2.35
N THR A 105 -14.48 -22.60 2.72
CA THR A 105 -13.32 -23.51 2.78
C THR A 105 -13.17 -24.24 4.11
N LEU A 106 -13.93 -23.82 5.14
CA LEU A 106 -13.90 -24.47 6.46
C LEU A 106 -14.64 -25.82 6.46
N PRO A 107 -14.16 -26.83 7.22
CA PRO A 107 -14.87 -28.09 7.44
C PRO A 107 -16.26 -27.87 8.04
N THR A 108 -17.22 -28.74 7.69
CA THR A 108 -18.61 -28.61 8.12
C THR A 108 -18.78 -28.60 9.64
N ASP A 109 -18.00 -29.41 10.36
CA ASP A 109 -18.05 -29.46 11.83
C ASP A 109 -17.63 -28.10 12.43
N THR A 110 -16.56 -27.48 11.91
CA THR A 110 -16.12 -26.15 12.32
C THR A 110 -17.17 -25.08 12.02
N GLN A 111 -17.87 -25.18 10.88
CA GLN A 111 -18.95 -24.26 10.56
C GLN A 111 -20.13 -24.40 11.55
N SER A 112 -20.46 -25.63 11.96
CA SER A 112 -21.51 -25.89 12.96
C SER A 112 -21.13 -25.32 14.32
N ASP A 113 -19.90 -25.57 14.78
CA ASP A 113 -19.39 -25.05 16.05
C ASP A 113 -19.43 -23.51 16.11
N ILE A 114 -19.10 -22.84 15.00
CA ILE A 114 -19.17 -21.37 14.90
C ILE A 114 -20.62 -20.90 14.96
N ALA A 115 -21.54 -21.59 14.27
CA ALA A 115 -22.96 -21.26 14.31
C ALA A 115 -23.54 -21.43 15.73
N ASP A 116 -23.16 -22.48 16.44
CA ASP A 116 -23.58 -22.71 17.83
C ASP A 116 -23.02 -21.65 18.77
N LYS A 117 -21.75 -21.25 18.60
CA LYS A 117 -21.16 -20.14 19.37
C LYS A 117 -21.87 -18.81 19.11
N LEU A 118 -22.23 -18.55 17.86
CA LEU A 118 -22.99 -17.36 17.46
C LEU A 118 -24.37 -17.31 18.12
N ILE A 119 -25.15 -18.39 18.02
CA ILE A 119 -26.51 -18.46 18.60
C ILE A 119 -26.45 -18.33 20.14
N ASN A 120 -25.44 -18.92 20.77
CA ASN A 120 -25.27 -18.86 22.22
C ASN A 120 -24.58 -17.58 22.73
N GLY A 121 -24.36 -16.57 21.87
CA GLY A 121 -23.78 -15.28 22.27
C GLY A 121 -22.33 -15.37 22.77
N LYS A 122 -21.55 -16.34 22.28
CA LYS A 122 -20.14 -16.56 22.67
C LYS A 122 -19.12 -15.87 21.75
N LEU A 123 -19.58 -15.02 20.83
CA LEU A 123 -18.74 -14.31 19.88
C LEU A 123 -18.98 -12.81 19.98
N ASP A 124 -17.89 -12.05 20.08
CA ASP A 124 -17.91 -10.59 19.96
C ASP A 124 -17.94 -10.20 18.47
N LEU A 125 -17.11 -10.87 17.65
CA LEU A 125 -17.00 -10.63 16.21
C LEU A 125 -17.07 -11.92 15.39
N LEU A 126 -17.81 -11.87 14.28
CA LEU A 126 -17.81 -12.91 13.25
C LEU A 126 -17.52 -12.32 11.87
N TYR A 127 -16.37 -12.65 11.30
CA TYR A 127 -16.04 -12.31 9.92
C TYR A 127 -16.70 -13.27 8.94
N VAL A 128 -17.30 -12.76 7.88
CA VAL A 128 -18.00 -13.55 6.87
C VAL A 128 -17.66 -13.06 5.47
N SER A 129 -17.65 -13.97 4.51
CA SER A 129 -17.59 -13.59 3.10
C SER A 129 -18.97 -13.10 2.61
N PRO A 130 -19.03 -12.20 1.60
CA PRO A 130 -20.29 -11.65 1.12
C PRO A 130 -21.23 -12.76 0.63
N GLU A 131 -20.72 -13.73 -0.13
CA GLU A 131 -21.51 -14.86 -0.62
C GLU A 131 -22.09 -15.71 0.51
N ARG A 132 -21.38 -15.86 1.63
CA ARG A 132 -21.89 -16.58 2.81
C ARG A 132 -23.00 -15.80 3.50
N LEU A 133 -22.86 -14.48 3.64
CA LEU A 133 -23.89 -13.65 4.26
C LEU A 133 -25.20 -13.64 3.46
N LEU A 134 -25.11 -13.73 2.13
CA LEU A 134 -26.27 -13.74 1.24
C LEU A 134 -27.01 -15.09 1.23
N GLN A 135 -26.44 -16.16 1.78
CA GLN A 135 -27.09 -17.47 1.83
C GLN A 135 -28.31 -17.44 2.75
N PHE A 136 -29.44 -17.92 2.24
CA PHE A 136 -30.71 -17.95 2.98
C PHE A 136 -30.59 -18.68 4.33
N GLY A 137 -29.92 -19.83 4.36
CA GLY A 137 -29.75 -20.62 5.59
C GLY A 137 -29.02 -19.83 6.69
N PHE A 138 -27.91 -19.16 6.33
CA PHE A 138 -27.15 -18.35 7.28
C PHE A 138 -27.95 -17.13 7.75
N GLN A 139 -28.74 -16.50 6.88
CA GLN A 139 -29.65 -15.43 7.28
C GLN A 139 -30.80 -15.89 8.21
N GLN A 140 -31.14 -17.19 8.26
CA GLN A 140 -32.04 -17.71 9.28
C GLN A 140 -31.32 -17.89 10.61
N THR A 141 -30.08 -18.39 10.60
CA THR A 141 -29.23 -18.45 11.80
C THR A 141 -29.08 -17.08 12.44
N LEU A 142 -28.81 -16.03 11.65
CA LEU A 142 -28.69 -14.66 12.16
C LEU A 142 -29.96 -14.10 12.81
N LYS A 143 -31.15 -14.62 12.48
CA LYS A 143 -32.40 -14.21 13.15
C LYS A 143 -32.55 -14.80 14.55
N HIS A 144 -31.81 -15.85 14.86
CA HIS A 144 -31.81 -16.53 16.15
C HIS A 144 -30.61 -16.15 17.03
N ALA A 145 -29.77 -15.24 16.55
CA ALA A 145 -28.63 -14.72 17.28
C ALA A 145 -28.83 -13.22 17.58
N ASP A 146 -28.29 -12.76 18.70
CA ASP A 146 -28.29 -11.34 19.04
C ASP A 146 -27.18 -10.64 18.27
N ILE A 147 -27.55 -9.88 17.24
CA ILE A 147 -26.61 -9.17 16.36
C ILE A 147 -26.61 -7.68 16.71
N SER A 148 -25.42 -7.13 16.95
CA SER A 148 -25.23 -5.73 17.38
C SER A 148 -24.98 -4.76 16.22
N LEU A 149 -24.26 -5.21 15.18
CA LEU A 149 -23.76 -4.35 14.10
C LEU A 149 -23.43 -5.18 12.86
N PHE A 150 -23.69 -4.61 11.67
CA PHE A 150 -23.12 -5.09 10.41
C PHE A 150 -22.03 -4.13 9.93
N ALA A 151 -20.80 -4.61 9.85
CA ALA A 151 -19.67 -3.86 9.31
C ALA A 151 -19.32 -4.37 7.90
N ILE A 152 -19.42 -3.51 6.90
CA ILE A 152 -19.05 -3.80 5.51
C ILE A 152 -17.66 -3.22 5.25
N ASP A 153 -16.63 -4.05 5.34
CA ASP A 153 -15.26 -3.66 5.03
C ASP A 153 -15.02 -3.66 3.51
N GLU A 154 -14.13 -2.79 3.05
CA GLU A 154 -13.90 -2.48 1.63
C GLU A 154 -15.20 -2.18 0.86
N ALA A 155 -16.05 -1.32 1.44
CA ALA A 155 -17.36 -0.95 0.90
C ALA A 155 -17.32 -0.39 -0.54
N HIS A 156 -16.16 0.04 -1.04
CA HIS A 156 -16.00 0.44 -2.45
C HIS A 156 -16.31 -0.70 -3.44
N CYS A 157 -16.22 -1.98 -3.03
CA CYS A 157 -16.57 -3.13 -3.86
C CYS A 157 -18.06 -3.16 -4.28
N VAL A 158 -18.92 -2.42 -3.58
CA VAL A 158 -20.35 -2.29 -3.90
C VAL A 158 -20.57 -1.49 -5.20
N SER A 159 -19.68 -0.54 -5.48
CA SER A 159 -19.85 0.43 -6.55
C SER A 159 -19.24 -0.05 -7.86
N HIS A 160 -19.96 0.14 -8.98
CA HIS A 160 -19.41 -0.08 -10.33
C HIS A 160 -18.33 0.96 -10.68
N TRP A 161 -18.38 2.11 -10.01
CA TRP A 161 -17.41 3.19 -10.13
C TRP A 161 -16.17 2.94 -9.26
N GLY A 162 -16.23 1.98 -8.34
CA GLY A 162 -15.08 1.51 -7.57
C GLY A 162 -14.04 0.80 -8.44
N HIS A 163 -12.82 0.66 -7.94
CA HIS A 163 -11.73 -0.02 -8.68
C HIS A 163 -11.73 -1.55 -8.52
N ASP A 164 -12.51 -2.12 -7.59
CA ASP A 164 -12.66 -3.57 -7.36
C ASP A 164 -14.14 -3.98 -7.19
N PHE A 165 -14.99 -3.73 -8.19
CA PHE A 165 -16.42 -4.06 -8.14
C PHE A 165 -16.68 -5.57 -7.96
N ARG A 166 -17.63 -5.92 -7.08
CA ARG A 166 -18.09 -7.30 -6.84
C ARG A 166 -19.62 -7.39 -6.80
N GLN A 167 -20.16 -8.35 -7.55
CA GLN A 167 -21.61 -8.54 -7.64
C GLN A 167 -22.26 -8.89 -6.29
N ASP A 168 -21.62 -9.74 -5.48
CA ASP A 168 -22.12 -10.11 -4.15
C ASP A 168 -22.18 -8.91 -3.20
N TYR A 169 -21.23 -7.98 -3.31
CA TYR A 169 -21.26 -6.75 -2.50
C TYR A 169 -22.47 -5.87 -2.81
N ARG A 170 -22.87 -5.79 -4.08
CA ARG A 170 -24.07 -5.03 -4.46
C ARG A 170 -25.34 -5.58 -3.81
N ALA A 171 -25.42 -6.90 -3.63
CA ALA A 171 -26.57 -7.54 -3.01
C ALA A 171 -26.65 -7.29 -1.49
N LEU A 172 -25.60 -6.75 -0.85
CA LEU A 172 -25.58 -6.52 0.60
C LEU A 172 -26.60 -5.49 1.08
N GLY A 173 -27.11 -4.62 0.22
CA GLY A 173 -28.21 -3.69 0.57
C GLY A 173 -29.45 -4.42 1.10
N GLN A 174 -29.68 -5.68 0.71
CA GLN A 174 -30.79 -6.47 1.25
C GLN A 174 -30.68 -6.75 2.75
N ILE A 175 -29.47 -6.67 3.33
CA ILE A 175 -29.25 -6.91 4.76
C ILE A 175 -29.93 -5.82 5.59
N LYS A 176 -29.76 -4.54 5.21
CA LYS A 176 -30.44 -3.43 5.89
C LYS A 176 -31.96 -3.54 5.80
N SER A 177 -32.49 -3.98 4.67
CA SER A 177 -33.94 -4.21 4.52
C SER A 177 -34.49 -5.33 5.42
N ARG A 178 -33.65 -6.32 5.76
CA ARG A 178 -34.04 -7.51 6.54
C ARG A 178 -33.79 -7.35 8.04
N PHE A 179 -32.79 -6.57 8.41
CA PHE A 179 -32.38 -6.29 9.79
C PHE A 179 -32.42 -4.78 10.04
N LYS A 180 -33.63 -4.20 9.95
CA LYS A 180 -33.84 -2.75 9.89
C LYS A 180 -33.31 -2.01 11.13
N ASP A 181 -33.46 -2.61 12.30
CA ASP A 181 -33.10 -2.01 13.59
C ASP A 181 -31.61 -2.13 13.93
N ILE A 182 -30.84 -2.85 13.11
CA ILE A 182 -29.40 -3.05 13.32
C ILE A 182 -28.62 -1.99 12.52
N PRO A 183 -27.66 -1.29 13.14
CA PRO A 183 -26.82 -0.33 12.43
C PRO A 183 -25.93 -1.03 11.39
N VAL A 184 -25.66 -0.31 10.31
CA VAL A 184 -24.72 -0.72 9.27
C VAL A 184 -23.62 0.34 9.12
N ILE A 185 -22.37 -0.12 9.21
CA ILE A 185 -21.19 0.72 8.95
C ILE A 185 -20.49 0.25 7.67
N GLY A 186 -20.35 1.14 6.69
CA GLY A 186 -19.53 0.92 5.51
C GLY A 186 -18.14 1.55 5.69
N LEU A 187 -17.06 0.81 5.43
CA LEU A 187 -15.70 1.31 5.56
C LEU A 187 -14.92 1.14 4.25
N THR A 188 -14.20 2.17 3.82
CA THR A 188 -13.32 2.08 2.66
C THR A 188 -12.08 2.96 2.80
N ALA A 189 -10.98 2.52 2.20
CA ALA A 189 -9.75 3.31 2.10
C ALA A 189 -9.77 4.35 0.97
N THR A 190 -10.53 4.06 -0.08
CA THR A 190 -10.51 4.80 -1.35
C THR A 190 -11.92 4.86 -1.89
N ALA A 191 -12.48 6.06 -1.95
CA ALA A 191 -13.71 6.35 -2.68
C ALA A 191 -13.68 7.82 -3.10
N ASP A 192 -13.88 8.06 -4.40
CA ASP A 192 -14.17 9.40 -4.90
C ASP A 192 -15.63 9.78 -4.58
N ALA A 193 -16.03 11.01 -4.90
CA ALA A 193 -17.38 11.50 -4.59
C ALA A 193 -18.48 10.66 -5.25
N ALA A 194 -18.25 10.16 -6.47
CA ALA A 194 -19.20 9.32 -7.20
C ALA A 194 -19.36 7.94 -6.53
N THR A 195 -18.24 7.30 -6.20
CA THR A 195 -18.19 6.01 -5.48
C THR A 195 -18.87 6.14 -4.11
N GLN A 196 -18.61 7.22 -3.38
CA GLN A 196 -19.24 7.47 -2.08
C GLN A 196 -20.77 7.49 -2.18
N GLN A 197 -21.32 8.24 -3.15
CA GLN A 197 -22.77 8.34 -3.33
C GLN A 197 -23.40 7.00 -3.72
N ASP A 198 -22.69 6.22 -4.54
CA ASP A 198 -23.15 4.88 -4.93
C ASP A 198 -23.13 3.91 -3.73
N ILE A 199 -22.09 3.94 -2.88
CA ILE A 199 -22.07 3.14 -1.64
C ILE A 199 -23.28 3.43 -0.75
N LEU A 200 -23.56 4.72 -0.50
CA LEU A 200 -24.71 5.15 0.30
C LEU A 200 -26.04 4.59 -0.26
N THR A 201 -26.19 4.66 -1.59
CA THR A 201 -27.41 4.22 -2.29
C THR A 201 -27.56 2.71 -2.28
N GLN A 202 -26.50 1.97 -2.62
CA GLN A 202 -26.56 0.51 -2.76
C GLN A 202 -26.64 -0.21 -1.39
N LEU A 203 -25.99 0.31 -0.34
CA LEU A 203 -26.09 -0.25 1.01
C LEU A 203 -27.38 0.17 1.74
N GLN A 204 -28.16 1.09 1.17
CA GLN A 204 -29.43 1.58 1.75
C GLN A 204 -29.27 2.14 3.16
N LEU A 205 -28.15 2.84 3.42
CA LEU A 205 -27.87 3.41 4.74
C LEU A 205 -28.88 4.51 5.09
N ASP A 206 -29.41 4.48 6.31
CA ASP A 206 -30.43 5.41 6.79
C ASP A 206 -29.77 6.60 7.52
N ALA A 207 -29.92 7.80 6.96
CA ALA A 207 -29.33 9.05 7.45
C ALA A 207 -27.91 8.89 8.06
N PRO A 208 -26.94 8.28 7.33
CA PRO A 208 -25.70 7.85 7.94
C PRO A 208 -24.78 9.02 8.28
N LEU A 209 -23.99 8.86 9.34
CA LEU A 209 -22.82 9.70 9.57
C LEU A 209 -21.80 9.40 8.47
N VAL A 210 -21.51 10.40 7.63
CA VAL A 210 -20.44 10.30 6.65
C VAL A 210 -19.20 10.95 7.23
N TYR A 211 -18.23 10.13 7.63
CA TYR A 211 -16.94 10.62 8.11
C TYR A 211 -15.87 10.46 7.04
N LYS A 212 -15.19 11.57 6.72
CA LYS A 212 -14.07 11.61 5.78
C LYS A 212 -12.84 12.09 6.53
N GLY A 213 -11.99 11.14 6.92
CA GLY A 213 -10.68 11.47 7.48
C GLY A 213 -9.73 11.95 6.41
N SER A 214 -8.60 12.53 6.85
CA SER A 214 -7.58 12.96 5.90
C SER A 214 -6.97 11.78 5.15
N PHE A 215 -6.81 11.91 3.83
CA PHE A 215 -6.06 11.01 2.99
C PHE A 215 -4.54 11.24 3.10
N ASP A 216 -4.10 12.11 4.01
CA ASP A 216 -2.69 12.36 4.18
C ASP A 216 -2.00 11.21 4.93
N ARG A 217 -0.85 10.80 4.41
CA ARG A 217 0.07 9.83 5.00
C ARG A 217 1.44 10.48 5.12
N PRO A 218 1.66 11.39 6.09
CA PRO A 218 2.86 12.22 6.15
C PRO A 218 4.14 11.40 6.26
N ASN A 219 4.03 10.19 6.83
CA ASN A 219 5.11 9.23 6.98
C ASN A 219 5.55 8.53 5.67
N ILE A 220 4.72 8.55 4.62
CA ILE A 220 5.08 8.00 3.31
C ILE A 220 5.67 9.10 2.44
N ARG A 221 6.92 8.94 2.02
CA ARG A 221 7.57 9.78 1.01
C ARG A 221 7.22 9.28 -0.38
N TYR A 222 6.69 10.15 -1.25
CA TYR A 222 6.38 9.82 -2.63
C TYR A 222 7.49 10.26 -3.58
N ARG A 223 7.96 9.34 -4.42
CA ARG A 223 9.01 9.58 -5.41
C ARG A 223 8.62 9.01 -6.77
N VAL A 224 8.78 9.80 -7.84
CA VAL A 224 8.63 9.33 -9.22
C VAL A 224 9.96 9.50 -9.94
N MET A 225 10.39 8.45 -10.64
CA MET A 225 11.64 8.44 -11.40
C MET A 225 11.38 7.96 -12.82
N SER A 226 12.03 8.59 -13.80
CA SER A 226 12.03 8.09 -15.17
C SER A 226 12.68 6.70 -15.22
N LYS A 227 11.97 5.74 -15.79
CA LYS A 227 12.43 4.36 -15.90
C LYS A 227 13.51 4.26 -16.98
N TYR A 228 14.71 3.85 -16.57
CA TYR A 228 15.85 3.63 -17.45
C TYR A 228 16.73 2.54 -16.85
N LYS A 229 16.88 1.42 -17.55
CA LYS A 229 17.51 0.20 -17.00
C LYS A 229 16.91 -0.17 -15.63
N ALA A 230 15.59 -0.36 -15.62
CA ALA A 230 14.78 -0.49 -14.41
C ALA A 230 15.33 -1.46 -13.37
N PHE A 231 15.91 -2.60 -13.79
CA PHE A 231 16.54 -3.55 -12.87
C PHE A 231 17.69 -2.93 -12.06
N GLU A 232 18.60 -2.19 -12.71
CA GLU A 232 19.71 -1.50 -12.04
C GLU A 232 19.17 -0.44 -11.06
N GLN A 233 18.11 0.27 -11.44
CA GLN A 233 17.45 1.26 -10.57
C GLN A 233 16.82 0.62 -9.33
N VAL A 234 16.09 -0.49 -9.49
CA VAL A 234 15.50 -1.24 -8.38
C VAL A 234 16.58 -1.75 -7.44
N VAL A 235 17.64 -2.36 -7.96
CA VAL A 235 18.75 -2.87 -7.13
C VAL A 235 19.43 -1.72 -6.38
N ALA A 236 19.71 -0.61 -7.04
CA ALA A 236 20.33 0.56 -6.42
C ALA A 236 19.46 1.17 -5.32
N TYR A 237 18.14 1.19 -5.52
CA TYR A 237 17.18 1.65 -4.54
C TYR A 237 17.09 0.70 -3.34
N VAL A 238 16.81 -0.58 -3.58
CA VAL A 238 16.61 -1.60 -2.53
C VAL A 238 17.84 -1.73 -1.63
N LYS A 239 19.06 -1.63 -2.17
CA LYS A 239 20.29 -1.66 -1.35
C LYS A 239 20.43 -0.50 -0.36
N GLN A 240 19.70 0.59 -0.56
CA GLN A 240 19.70 1.76 0.33
C GLN A 240 18.58 1.68 1.38
N GLN A 241 17.68 0.71 1.27
CA GLN A 241 16.54 0.56 2.15
C GLN A 241 16.84 -0.47 3.24
N ASP A 242 16.39 -0.15 4.46
CA ASP A 242 16.35 -1.09 5.56
C ASP A 242 14.92 -1.61 5.74
N GLY A 243 14.76 -2.91 5.97
CA GLY A 243 13.46 -3.54 6.23
C GLY A 243 12.75 -4.09 5.00
N SER A 244 11.50 -4.55 5.20
CA SER A 244 10.76 -5.26 4.17
C SER A 244 10.10 -4.33 3.15
N GLY A 245 9.92 -4.80 1.92
CA GLY A 245 9.26 -4.03 0.88
C GLY A 245 8.53 -4.85 -0.17
N ILE A 246 7.70 -4.18 -0.96
CA ILE A 246 6.87 -4.78 -2.00
C ILE A 246 7.24 -4.14 -3.34
N ILE A 247 7.36 -4.96 -4.40
CA ILE A 247 7.65 -4.49 -5.76
C ILE A 247 6.53 -4.92 -6.70
N TYR A 248 5.71 -3.97 -7.14
CA TYR A 248 4.58 -4.19 -8.04
C TYR A 248 4.98 -4.16 -9.52
N CYS A 249 4.57 -5.19 -10.25
CA CYS A 249 4.71 -5.34 -11.70
C CYS A 249 3.34 -5.62 -12.35
N ASN A 250 3.19 -5.32 -13.63
CA ASN A 250 1.90 -5.46 -14.32
C ASN A 250 1.64 -6.83 -14.97
N SER A 251 2.61 -7.75 -14.95
CA SER A 251 2.44 -9.10 -15.50
C SER A 251 3.18 -10.18 -14.70
N ARG A 252 2.65 -11.42 -14.74
CA ARG A 252 3.23 -12.59 -14.06
C ARG A 252 4.66 -12.85 -14.55
N ALA A 253 4.87 -12.88 -15.86
CA ALA A 253 6.18 -13.08 -16.47
C ALA A 253 7.23 -12.05 -15.99
N LYS A 254 6.83 -10.80 -15.76
CA LYS A 254 7.74 -9.77 -15.26
C LYS A 254 8.02 -9.92 -13.76
N VAL A 255 7.04 -10.37 -12.98
CA VAL A 255 7.24 -10.76 -11.58
C VAL A 255 8.30 -11.86 -11.49
N ASP A 256 8.16 -12.93 -12.28
CA ASP A 256 9.08 -14.07 -12.27
C ASP A 256 10.49 -13.68 -12.71
N ASP A 257 10.61 -12.91 -13.80
CA ASP A 257 11.89 -12.41 -14.30
C ASP A 257 12.60 -11.50 -13.29
N LEU A 258 11.88 -10.55 -12.69
CA LEU A 258 12.45 -9.63 -11.71
C LEU A 258 12.84 -10.36 -10.42
N HIS A 259 11.99 -11.27 -9.94
CA HIS A 259 12.28 -12.15 -8.81
C HIS A 259 13.58 -12.94 -9.05
N ALA A 260 13.69 -13.65 -10.18
CA ALA A 260 14.86 -14.47 -10.49
C ALA A 260 16.14 -13.63 -10.54
N LYS A 261 16.07 -12.40 -11.07
CA LYS A 261 17.23 -11.49 -11.12
C LYS A 261 17.63 -10.95 -9.74
N LEU A 262 16.66 -10.61 -8.90
CA LEU A 262 16.92 -10.16 -7.52
C LEU A 262 17.47 -11.31 -6.66
N PHE A 263 16.90 -12.50 -6.78
CA PHE A 263 17.38 -13.69 -6.07
C PHE A 263 18.85 -13.99 -6.40
N ARG A 264 19.25 -13.90 -7.68
CA ARG A 264 20.65 -14.06 -8.10
C ARG A 264 21.60 -12.99 -7.57
N GLN A 265 21.09 -11.81 -7.17
CA GLN A 265 21.87 -10.76 -6.51
C GLN A 265 21.99 -10.97 -4.99
N GLY A 266 21.39 -12.03 -4.44
CA GLY A 266 21.44 -12.38 -3.03
C GLY A 266 20.35 -11.74 -2.16
N PHE A 267 19.31 -11.15 -2.78
CA PHE A 267 18.17 -10.64 -2.00
C PHE A 267 17.28 -11.78 -1.50
N ARG A 268 16.80 -11.66 -0.26
CA ARG A 268 15.75 -12.54 0.28
C ARG A 268 14.40 -12.11 -0.29
N CYS A 269 14.06 -12.61 -1.47
CA CYS A 269 12.85 -12.25 -2.19
C CYS A 269 12.02 -13.46 -2.62
N ALA A 270 10.72 -13.25 -2.83
CA ALA A 270 9.82 -14.21 -3.49
C ALA A 270 8.91 -13.53 -4.53
N ALA A 271 8.44 -14.32 -5.49
CA ALA A 271 7.40 -13.95 -6.43
C ALA A 271 6.01 -14.18 -5.81
N TYR A 272 5.04 -13.33 -6.16
CA TYR A 272 3.63 -13.54 -5.81
C TYR A 272 2.69 -13.07 -6.91
N HIS A 273 1.87 -13.98 -7.43
CA HIS A 273 0.81 -13.63 -8.39
C HIS A 273 -0.26 -14.72 -8.44
N ALA A 274 -1.40 -14.41 -9.06
CA ALA A 274 -2.54 -15.33 -9.18
C ALA A 274 -2.29 -16.60 -10.03
N GLY A 275 -1.11 -16.75 -10.65
CA GLY A 275 -0.69 -18.00 -11.30
C GLY A 275 0.01 -19.00 -10.38
N LEU A 276 0.29 -18.65 -9.12
CA LEU A 276 0.83 -19.58 -8.13
C LEU A 276 -0.31 -20.34 -7.47
N ASP A 277 -0.02 -21.56 -7.03
CA ASP A 277 -0.97 -22.38 -6.28
C ASP A 277 -1.31 -21.71 -4.94
N THR A 278 -2.47 -22.04 -4.37
CA THR A 278 -2.94 -21.44 -3.11
C THR A 278 -1.96 -21.68 -1.97
N ASP A 279 -1.45 -22.90 -1.83
CA ASP A 279 -0.48 -23.25 -0.79
C ASP A 279 0.83 -22.46 -0.92
N GLU A 280 1.29 -22.21 -2.14
CA GLU A 280 2.48 -21.41 -2.40
C GLU A 280 2.27 -19.94 -2.07
N ARG A 281 1.10 -19.38 -2.41
CA ARG A 281 0.72 -18.01 -2.04
C ARG A 281 0.66 -17.84 -0.53
N GLU A 282 0.02 -18.76 0.17
CA GLU A 282 -0.05 -18.76 1.64
C GLU A 282 1.33 -18.89 2.27
N PHE A 283 2.18 -19.76 1.73
CA PHE A 283 3.57 -19.89 2.15
C PHE A 283 4.33 -18.56 2.01
N VAL A 284 4.33 -17.94 0.82
CA VAL A 284 5.03 -16.66 0.58
C VAL A 284 4.48 -15.56 1.50
N GLN A 285 3.17 -15.46 1.65
CA GLN A 285 2.53 -14.49 2.54
C GLN A 285 3.02 -14.69 3.99
N ARG A 286 2.97 -15.92 4.51
CA ARG A 286 3.44 -16.22 5.87
C ARG A 286 4.92 -15.91 6.07
N GLN A 287 5.77 -16.25 5.10
CA GLN A 287 7.20 -15.94 5.16
C GLN A 287 7.49 -14.43 5.18
N PHE A 288 6.69 -13.64 4.44
CA PHE A 288 6.80 -12.18 4.43
C PHE A 288 6.28 -11.56 5.73
N LEU A 289 5.15 -12.05 6.27
CA LEU A 289 4.61 -11.60 7.55
C LEU A 289 5.59 -11.87 8.70
N THR A 290 6.29 -13.01 8.67
CA THR A 290 7.26 -13.46 9.70
C THR A 290 8.70 -12.96 9.52
N ASP A 291 8.96 -11.99 8.63
CA ASP A 291 10.30 -11.42 8.39
C ASP A 291 11.36 -12.44 7.90
N LYS A 292 10.92 -13.58 7.35
CA LYS A 292 11.81 -14.58 6.73
C LYS A 292 12.21 -14.17 5.31
N ILE A 293 11.29 -13.51 4.60
CA ILE A 293 11.50 -12.87 3.29
C ILE A 293 11.40 -11.35 3.46
N ASP A 294 12.34 -10.61 2.86
CA ASP A 294 12.37 -9.16 2.92
C ASP A 294 11.56 -8.51 1.79
N ILE A 295 11.56 -9.12 0.61
CA ILE A 295 11.02 -8.51 -0.60
C ILE A 295 9.99 -9.43 -1.24
N VAL A 296 8.80 -8.92 -1.52
CA VAL A 296 7.85 -9.62 -2.38
C VAL A 296 7.71 -8.87 -3.69
N VAL A 297 8.05 -9.54 -4.79
CA VAL A 297 7.79 -9.07 -6.15
C VAL A 297 6.43 -9.60 -6.56
N ALA A 298 5.50 -8.73 -6.94
CA ALA A 298 4.13 -9.14 -7.13
C ALA A 298 3.35 -8.40 -8.20
N THR A 299 2.24 -9.01 -8.63
CA THR A 299 1.15 -8.27 -9.26
C THR A 299 0.21 -7.70 -8.20
N VAL A 300 -0.81 -6.95 -8.64
CA VAL A 300 -1.88 -6.41 -7.76
C VAL A 300 -2.58 -7.47 -6.90
N ALA A 301 -2.45 -8.76 -7.25
CA ALA A 301 -2.93 -9.88 -6.45
C ALA A 301 -2.30 -9.93 -5.03
N PHE A 302 -1.07 -9.43 -4.87
CA PHE A 302 -0.43 -9.31 -3.56
C PHE A 302 -0.81 -7.97 -2.92
N GLY A 303 -2.02 -7.90 -2.41
CA GLY A 303 -2.54 -6.62 -1.96
C GLY A 303 -3.56 -6.76 -0.86
N MET A 304 -4.83 -6.84 -1.24
CA MET A 304 -5.97 -6.56 -0.35
C MET A 304 -5.95 -7.32 0.99
N GLY A 305 -5.30 -8.49 1.09
CA GLY A 305 -5.23 -9.28 2.33
C GLY A 305 -4.01 -9.10 3.23
N ILE A 306 -3.00 -8.31 2.86
CA ILE A 306 -1.75 -8.24 3.65
C ILE A 306 -1.83 -7.13 4.71
N ASN A 307 -1.67 -7.51 5.97
CA ASN A 307 -1.60 -6.59 7.10
C ASN A 307 -0.25 -6.59 7.84
N LYS A 308 0.85 -6.44 7.09
CA LYS A 308 2.18 -6.21 7.67
C LYS A 308 2.35 -4.74 8.03
N SER A 309 2.53 -4.43 9.32
CA SER A 309 2.61 -3.03 9.77
C SER A 309 3.91 -2.32 9.37
N ASN A 310 5.00 -3.10 9.23
CA ASN A 310 6.36 -2.62 9.10
C ASN A 310 6.95 -2.69 7.67
N VAL A 311 6.12 -2.51 6.65
CA VAL A 311 6.59 -2.37 5.25
C VAL A 311 7.25 -1.00 5.08
N ARG A 312 8.55 -0.96 4.73
CA ARG A 312 9.36 0.27 4.64
C ARG A 312 9.37 0.91 3.27
N TYR A 313 9.16 0.11 2.22
CA TYR A 313 9.05 0.67 0.89
C TYR A 313 8.09 -0.11 -0.01
N VAL A 314 7.49 0.62 -0.94
CA VAL A 314 6.70 0.07 -2.05
C VAL A 314 7.27 0.62 -3.35
N VAL A 315 7.63 -0.27 -4.27
CA VAL A 315 8.13 0.07 -5.59
C VAL A 315 7.11 -0.32 -6.64
N HIS A 316 6.62 0.64 -7.39
CA HIS A 316 5.91 0.40 -8.64
C HIS A 316 6.93 0.34 -9.76
N HIS A 317 7.32 -0.89 -10.13
CA HIS A 317 8.18 -1.09 -11.28
C HIS A 317 7.46 -0.70 -12.57
N ASP A 318 6.15 -0.92 -12.64
CA ASP A 318 5.28 -0.49 -13.75
C ASP A 318 4.16 0.42 -13.22
N VAL A 319 3.68 1.34 -14.06
CA VAL A 319 2.62 2.29 -13.70
C VAL A 319 1.29 1.56 -13.41
N PRO A 320 0.61 1.88 -12.29
CA PRO A 320 -0.74 1.39 -11.99
C PRO A 320 -1.79 1.87 -12.98
N ARG A 321 -2.96 1.24 -12.95
CA ARG A 321 -4.10 1.61 -13.81
C ARG A 321 -4.85 2.86 -13.33
N SER A 322 -4.72 3.23 -12.06
CA SER A 322 -5.38 4.40 -11.50
C SER A 322 -4.68 4.94 -10.24
N ILE A 323 -5.05 6.16 -9.84
CA ILE A 323 -4.57 6.77 -8.59
C ILE A 323 -5.07 5.99 -7.36
N GLU A 324 -6.28 5.42 -7.39
CA GLU A 324 -6.81 4.61 -6.30
C GLU A 324 -5.97 3.36 -6.07
N SER A 325 -5.63 2.61 -7.13
CA SER A 325 -4.73 1.46 -7.03
C SER A 325 -3.37 1.90 -6.49
N TYR A 326 -2.78 2.97 -7.05
CA TYR A 326 -1.51 3.49 -6.58
C TYR A 326 -1.55 3.87 -5.09
N TYR A 327 -2.58 4.58 -4.65
CA TYR A 327 -2.75 5.03 -3.27
C TYR A 327 -2.98 3.85 -2.32
N GLN A 328 -3.81 2.87 -2.69
CA GLN A 328 -4.05 1.67 -1.88
C GLN A 328 -2.77 0.82 -1.75
N GLU A 329 -2.03 0.65 -2.84
CA GLU A 329 -0.80 -0.13 -2.90
C GLU A 329 0.36 0.53 -2.14
N THR A 330 0.59 1.83 -2.36
CA THR A 330 1.61 2.59 -1.61
C THR A 330 1.24 2.75 -0.14
N GLY A 331 -0.05 2.87 0.18
CA GLY A 331 -0.57 2.95 1.55
C GLY A 331 -0.31 1.71 2.42
N ARG A 332 0.18 0.61 1.83
CA ARG A 332 0.69 -0.57 2.56
C ARG A 332 1.98 -0.28 3.31
N ALA A 333 2.74 0.71 2.85
CA ALA A 333 3.94 1.16 3.53
C ALA A 333 3.60 1.91 4.84
N GLY A 334 4.41 1.71 5.87
CA GLY A 334 4.40 2.55 7.07
C GLY A 334 3.09 2.54 7.85
N ARG A 335 2.38 1.41 7.97
CA ARG A 335 1.11 1.37 8.74
C ARG A 335 1.33 1.58 10.24
N ASP A 336 2.55 1.31 10.71
CA ASP A 336 3.05 1.66 12.05
C ASP A 336 3.32 3.17 12.23
N GLY A 337 3.17 3.99 11.19
CA GLY A 337 3.39 5.44 11.25
C GLY A 337 4.86 5.86 11.10
N LEU A 338 5.79 4.90 11.01
CA LEU A 338 7.22 5.20 10.79
C LEU A 338 7.50 5.62 9.34
N GLU A 339 8.63 6.27 9.13
CA GLU A 339 9.07 6.71 7.79
C GLU A 339 9.11 5.54 6.82
N SER A 340 8.55 5.74 5.63
CA SER A 340 8.51 4.75 4.56
C SER A 340 8.48 5.45 3.20
N GLU A 341 8.84 4.75 2.12
CA GLU A 341 9.00 5.37 0.79
C GLU A 341 8.26 4.62 -0.31
N ALA A 342 7.53 5.38 -1.14
CA ALA A 342 6.82 4.90 -2.32
C ALA A 342 7.55 5.40 -3.58
N LEU A 343 8.12 4.47 -4.35
CA LEU A 343 8.84 4.76 -5.59
C LEU A 343 8.04 4.29 -6.80
N LEU A 344 7.76 5.19 -7.74
CA LEU A 344 7.22 4.86 -9.06
C LEU A 344 8.29 5.00 -10.14
N LEU A 345 8.56 3.91 -10.86
CA LEU A 345 9.34 3.93 -12.11
C LEU A 345 8.38 4.13 -13.29
N PHE A 346 8.46 5.30 -13.92
CA PHE A 346 7.56 5.69 -14.99
C PHE A 346 8.27 5.75 -16.35
N ASP A 347 7.68 5.11 -17.37
CA ASP A 347 7.96 5.41 -18.77
C ASP A 347 6.66 5.47 -19.60
N GLU A 348 6.74 6.16 -20.73
CA GLU A 348 5.63 6.32 -21.68
C GLU A 348 5.23 5.00 -22.36
N LYS A 349 6.16 4.05 -22.47
CA LYS A 349 5.91 2.77 -23.17
C LYS A 349 4.99 1.89 -22.36
N ASP A 350 5.20 1.83 -21.05
CA ASP A 350 4.31 1.16 -20.12
C ASP A 350 2.97 1.86 -20.08
N ALA A 351 2.94 3.19 -20.10
CA ALA A 351 1.69 3.93 -20.11
C ALA A 351 0.85 3.67 -21.38
N ALA A 352 1.48 3.70 -22.56
CA ALA A 352 0.83 3.35 -23.83
C ALA A 352 0.31 1.91 -23.84
N ARG A 353 1.06 0.97 -23.27
CA ARG A 353 0.64 -0.44 -23.15
C ARG A 353 -0.57 -0.60 -22.22
N VAL A 354 -0.61 0.12 -21.10
CA VAL A 354 -1.76 0.10 -20.19
C VAL A 354 -3.00 0.70 -20.86
N LYS A 355 -2.87 1.84 -21.58
CA LYS A 355 -3.95 2.40 -22.40
C LYS A 355 -4.52 1.39 -23.38
N GLN A 356 -3.64 0.74 -24.14
CA GLN A 356 -4.06 -0.27 -25.11
C GLN A 356 -4.85 -1.41 -24.46
N TRP A 357 -4.40 -1.90 -23.29
CA TRP A 357 -5.13 -2.95 -22.56
C TRP A 357 -6.50 -2.50 -22.07
N ILE A 358 -6.63 -1.26 -21.57
CA ILE A 358 -7.92 -0.72 -21.14
C ILE A 358 -8.87 -0.58 -22.35
N SER A 359 -8.37 -0.07 -23.48
CA SER A 359 -9.18 0.10 -24.70
C SER A 359 -9.66 -1.22 -25.33
N GLN A 360 -8.99 -2.33 -25.04
CA GLN A 360 -9.37 -3.67 -25.53
C GLN A 360 -10.41 -4.37 -24.64
N GLY A 361 -10.86 -3.75 -23.55
CA GLY A 361 -11.88 -4.31 -22.67
C GLY A 361 -13.23 -4.48 -23.38
N GLU A 362 -14.05 -5.44 -22.93
CA GLU A 362 -15.32 -5.81 -23.59
C GLU A 362 -16.46 -4.79 -23.39
N LEU A 363 -16.36 -3.92 -22.37
CA LEU A 363 -17.42 -3.00 -21.97
C LEU A 363 -17.01 -1.55 -22.25
N GLU A 364 -17.54 -0.94 -23.31
CA GLU A 364 -17.14 0.41 -23.76
C GLU A 364 -17.30 1.49 -22.68
N ASP A 365 -18.45 1.53 -21.99
CA ASP A 365 -18.71 2.51 -20.92
C ASP A 365 -17.69 2.39 -19.77
N ARG A 366 -17.33 1.15 -19.42
CA ARG A 366 -16.32 0.88 -18.38
C ARG A 366 -14.93 1.28 -18.84
N ASN A 367 -14.58 1.00 -20.09
CA ASN A 367 -13.29 1.38 -20.66
C ASN A 367 -13.11 2.91 -20.64
N GLN A 368 -14.15 3.68 -20.92
CA GLN A 368 -14.08 5.15 -20.85
C GLN A 368 -13.73 5.64 -19.44
N ILE A 369 -14.36 5.07 -18.41
CA ILE A 369 -14.09 5.43 -17.01
C ILE A 369 -12.66 5.03 -16.62
N GLU A 370 -12.24 3.80 -16.97
CA GLU A 370 -10.88 3.33 -16.70
C GLU A 370 -9.83 4.19 -17.41
N LEU A 371 -10.09 4.66 -18.63
CA LEU A 371 -9.22 5.59 -19.35
C LEU A 371 -9.13 6.96 -18.68
N GLN A 372 -10.24 7.49 -18.14
CA GLN A 372 -10.23 8.74 -17.38
C GLN A 372 -9.39 8.60 -16.09
N LYS A 373 -9.56 7.50 -15.37
CA LYS A 373 -8.76 7.18 -14.18
C LYS A 373 -7.28 7.02 -14.51
N PHE A 374 -6.97 6.37 -15.63
CA PHE A 374 -5.60 6.20 -16.09
C PHE A 374 -4.96 7.53 -16.51
N ALA A 375 -5.72 8.42 -17.17
CA ALA A 375 -5.24 9.76 -17.52
C ALA A 375 -4.85 10.57 -16.27
N ALA A 376 -5.60 10.43 -15.17
CA ALA A 376 -5.23 11.03 -13.89
C ALA A 376 -3.90 10.45 -13.34
N MET A 377 -3.68 9.14 -13.47
CA MET A 377 -2.43 8.48 -13.04
C MET A 377 -1.21 8.92 -13.88
N GLU A 378 -1.39 9.11 -15.18
CA GLU A 378 -0.36 9.71 -16.05
C GLU A 378 -0.06 11.16 -15.63
N ALA A 379 -1.10 11.97 -15.44
CA ALA A 379 -0.94 13.34 -14.97
C ALA A 379 -0.21 13.42 -13.62
N PHE A 380 -0.49 12.49 -12.68
CA PHE A 380 0.25 12.37 -11.43
C PHE A 380 1.74 12.06 -11.67
N SER A 381 2.05 11.16 -12.61
CA SER A 381 3.43 10.75 -12.91
C SER A 381 4.25 11.90 -13.52
N GLU A 382 3.62 12.71 -14.36
CA GLU A 382 4.22 13.86 -15.05
C GLU A 382 4.15 15.17 -14.26
N ALA A 383 3.40 15.20 -13.16
CA ALA A 383 3.18 16.40 -12.36
C ALA A 383 4.51 17.08 -11.97
N GLN A 384 4.48 18.42 -11.94
CA GLN A 384 5.58 19.28 -11.49
C GLN A 384 5.24 20.02 -10.19
N THR A 385 4.08 19.70 -9.60
CA THR A 385 3.60 20.18 -8.31
C THR A 385 3.77 19.10 -7.24
N CYS A 386 3.64 19.45 -5.97
CA CYS A 386 3.80 18.50 -4.86
C CYS A 386 2.98 17.21 -5.08
N ARG A 387 3.62 16.04 -5.06
CA ARG A 387 2.95 14.75 -5.31
C ARG A 387 1.78 14.52 -4.35
N ARG A 388 1.98 14.86 -3.07
CA ARG A 388 0.96 14.72 -2.03
C ARG A 388 -0.25 15.61 -2.31
N GLN A 389 -0.05 16.85 -2.76
CA GLN A 389 -1.16 17.74 -3.14
C GLN A 389 -1.98 17.14 -4.27
N VAL A 390 -1.34 16.56 -5.30
CA VAL A 390 -2.06 15.89 -6.40
C VAL A 390 -2.93 14.75 -5.88
N LEU A 391 -2.41 13.90 -4.99
CA LEU A 391 -3.17 12.82 -4.37
C LEU A 391 -4.34 13.33 -3.52
N LEU A 392 -4.11 14.32 -2.65
CA LEU A 392 -5.15 14.88 -1.79
C LEU A 392 -6.27 15.54 -2.60
N ASN A 393 -5.92 16.34 -3.62
CA ASN A 393 -6.88 17.00 -4.49
C ASN A 393 -7.70 15.98 -5.30
N TYR A 394 -7.09 14.88 -5.76
CA TYR A 394 -7.80 13.80 -6.44
C TYR A 394 -8.93 13.23 -5.56
N PHE A 395 -8.66 12.98 -4.27
CA PHE A 395 -9.68 12.54 -3.31
C PHE A 395 -10.54 13.68 -2.74
N SER A 396 -10.60 14.83 -3.42
CA SER A 396 -11.38 16.00 -2.99
C SER A 396 -11.04 16.48 -1.57
N GLN A 397 -9.77 16.41 -1.18
CA GLN A 397 -9.22 17.06 0.00
C GLN A 397 -8.31 18.19 -0.47
N PHE A 398 -8.81 19.42 -0.41
CA PHE A 398 -8.04 20.59 -0.83
C PHE A 398 -6.79 20.77 0.04
N SER A 399 -5.65 21.03 -0.60
CA SER A 399 -4.39 21.38 0.07
C SER A 399 -3.60 22.36 -0.81
N ASP A 400 -3.25 23.51 -0.24
CA ASP A 400 -2.45 24.57 -0.87
C ASP A 400 -0.96 24.50 -0.46
N SER A 401 -0.66 23.81 0.64
CA SER A 401 0.68 23.74 1.25
C SER A 401 1.52 22.59 0.69
N ALA A 402 2.76 22.89 0.33
CA ALA A 402 3.70 21.88 -0.15
C ALA A 402 4.12 20.96 1.00
N CYS A 403 4.24 19.66 0.75
CA CYS A 403 4.41 18.69 1.84
C CYS A 403 5.82 18.59 2.43
N GLY A 404 6.83 19.14 1.76
CA GLY A 404 8.23 19.02 2.18
C GLY A 404 8.83 17.60 2.14
N ASN A 405 8.06 16.57 1.80
CA ASN A 405 8.46 15.16 1.88
C ASN A 405 8.11 14.34 0.60
N CYS A 406 8.26 14.94 -0.58
CA CYS A 406 8.17 14.24 -1.88
C CYS A 406 9.29 14.68 -2.82
N ASP A 407 9.56 13.92 -3.89
CA ASP A 407 10.61 14.22 -4.87
C ASP A 407 10.58 15.66 -5.38
N ILE A 408 9.40 16.20 -5.64
CA ILE A 408 9.22 17.58 -6.14
C ILE A 408 9.50 18.62 -5.07
N CYS A 409 9.10 18.39 -3.82
CA CYS A 409 9.40 19.33 -2.73
C CYS A 409 10.87 19.31 -2.34
N LEU A 410 11.50 18.12 -2.38
CA LEU A 410 12.89 17.92 -1.96
C LEU A 410 13.89 18.35 -3.04
N ASP A 411 13.58 18.14 -4.32
CA ASP A 411 14.40 18.58 -5.45
C ASP A 411 13.53 19.20 -6.54
N PRO A 412 13.06 20.45 -6.37
CA PRO A 412 12.16 21.12 -7.32
C PRO A 412 12.67 21.08 -8.77
N PRO A 413 11.78 20.88 -9.77
CA PRO A 413 12.19 20.80 -11.17
C PRO A 413 12.95 22.06 -11.60
N LYS A 414 14.17 21.88 -12.09
CA LYS A 414 14.98 22.98 -12.65
C LYS A 414 14.84 22.97 -14.16
N MET A 415 14.33 24.05 -14.70
CA MET A 415 14.30 24.27 -16.15
C MET A 415 15.68 24.72 -16.62
N ILE A 416 16.12 24.21 -17.75
CA ILE A 416 17.34 24.60 -18.45
C ILE A 416 17.01 25.00 -19.88
N ASP A 417 17.80 25.91 -20.43
CA ASP A 417 17.79 26.15 -21.88
C ASP A 417 18.22 24.87 -22.59
N GLY A 418 17.24 24.22 -23.20
CA GLY A 418 17.36 22.96 -23.89
C GLY A 418 17.61 23.12 -25.38
N THR A 419 17.77 24.33 -25.91
CA THR A 419 17.83 24.58 -27.37
C THR A 419 18.98 23.83 -28.03
N VAL A 420 20.22 24.05 -27.56
CA VAL A 420 21.40 23.34 -28.07
C VAL A 420 21.32 21.84 -27.80
N ILE A 421 20.81 21.44 -26.63
CA ILE A 421 20.66 20.04 -26.23
C ILE A 421 19.70 19.32 -27.19
N SER A 422 18.57 19.94 -27.51
CA SER A 422 17.56 19.44 -28.44
C SER A 422 18.12 19.38 -29.85
N GLN A 423 18.82 20.43 -30.29
CA GLN A 423 19.48 20.45 -31.60
C GLN A 423 20.43 19.27 -31.77
N LYS A 424 21.26 18.94 -30.77
CA LYS A 424 22.14 17.75 -30.82
C LYS A 424 21.36 16.47 -31.12
N VAL A 425 20.25 16.24 -30.42
CA VAL A 425 19.41 15.05 -30.62
C VAL A 425 18.72 15.06 -31.98
N LEU A 426 17.99 16.13 -32.31
CA LEU A 426 17.24 16.25 -33.56
C LEU A 426 18.16 16.14 -34.78
N SER A 427 19.33 16.78 -34.71
CA SER A 427 20.39 16.74 -35.73
C SER A 427 20.98 15.34 -35.92
N CYS A 428 21.08 14.56 -34.83
CA CYS A 428 21.52 13.17 -34.87
C CYS A 428 20.46 12.26 -35.48
N VAL A 429 19.19 12.41 -35.10
CA VAL A 429 18.06 11.67 -35.68
C VAL A 429 17.97 11.91 -37.20
N LEU A 430 18.13 13.17 -37.63
CA LEU A 430 18.13 13.54 -39.05
C LEU A 430 19.29 12.89 -39.82
N ARG A 431 20.53 12.93 -39.29
CA ARG A 431 21.71 12.30 -39.92
C ARG A 431 21.63 10.79 -40.01
N LEU A 432 20.97 10.17 -39.04
CA LEU A 432 20.65 8.73 -39.05
C LEU A 432 19.43 8.41 -39.93
N GLN A 433 19.03 9.34 -40.80
CA GLN A 433 17.93 9.21 -41.75
C GLN A 433 16.61 8.80 -41.09
N GLN A 434 16.45 9.11 -39.80
CA GLN A 434 15.28 8.77 -39.00
C GLN A 434 14.98 7.27 -38.94
N GLN A 435 15.97 6.40 -39.07
CA GLN A 435 15.81 4.93 -39.04
C GLN A 435 16.30 4.30 -37.71
N ALA A 436 16.80 5.12 -36.78
CA ALA A 436 17.43 4.66 -35.56
C ALA A 436 16.48 4.75 -34.36
N ALA A 437 16.47 3.71 -33.53
CA ALA A 437 15.80 3.69 -32.24
C ALA A 437 16.59 4.49 -31.18
N THR A 438 15.92 4.84 -30.07
CA THR A 438 16.47 5.65 -28.97
C THR A 438 17.88 5.25 -28.53
N GLN A 439 18.11 3.96 -28.24
CA GLN A 439 19.43 3.51 -27.74
C GLN A 439 20.54 3.71 -28.77
N TYR A 440 20.25 3.52 -30.06
CA TYR A 440 21.22 3.71 -31.12
C TYR A 440 21.59 5.19 -31.28
N VAL A 441 20.60 6.09 -31.21
CA VAL A 441 20.84 7.55 -31.20
C VAL A 441 21.72 7.96 -30.01
N ILE A 442 21.44 7.42 -28.81
CA ILE A 442 22.26 7.66 -27.61
C ILE A 442 23.69 7.16 -27.82
N ASP A 443 23.88 5.96 -28.38
CA ASP A 443 25.21 5.39 -28.62
C ASP A 443 26.03 6.25 -29.59
N VAL A 444 25.40 6.83 -30.62
CA VAL A 444 26.03 7.78 -31.55
C VAL A 444 26.37 9.09 -30.84
N LEU A 445 25.41 9.72 -30.15
CA LEU A 445 25.61 10.98 -29.43
C LEU A 445 26.76 10.89 -28.42
N ARG A 446 26.89 9.75 -27.72
CA ARG A 446 27.96 9.51 -26.75
C ARG A 446 29.28 9.04 -27.37
N GLY A 447 29.27 8.68 -28.65
CA GLY A 447 30.46 8.22 -29.35
C GLY A 447 30.95 6.86 -28.86
N LYS A 448 30.04 5.91 -28.61
CA LYS A 448 30.43 4.56 -28.15
C LYS A 448 31.20 3.83 -29.26
N GLN A 449 32.19 3.03 -28.86
CA GLN A 449 33.01 2.22 -29.78
C GLN A 449 32.35 0.86 -30.01
N LEU A 450 31.22 0.86 -30.74
CA LEU A 450 30.49 -0.36 -31.08
C LEU A 450 30.73 -0.72 -32.55
N LYS A 451 30.99 -2.00 -32.85
CA LYS A 451 31.22 -2.51 -34.22
C LYS A 451 30.12 -2.06 -35.20
N ARG A 452 28.86 -2.18 -34.80
CA ARG A 452 27.69 -1.74 -35.59
C ARG A 452 27.67 -0.26 -35.97
N LEU A 453 28.34 0.61 -35.22
CA LEU A 453 28.47 2.04 -35.55
C LEU A 453 29.61 2.28 -36.54
N GLN A 454 30.65 1.44 -36.48
CA GLN A 454 31.79 1.49 -37.39
C GLN A 454 31.40 0.97 -38.77
N GLU A 455 30.78 -0.22 -38.82
CA GLU A 455 30.29 -0.88 -40.04
C GLU A 455 29.27 -0.02 -40.80
N ALA A 456 28.38 0.69 -40.09
CA ALA A 456 27.41 1.59 -40.70
C ALA A 456 27.98 2.97 -41.06
N GLY A 457 29.27 3.24 -40.82
CA GLY A 457 29.89 4.55 -41.10
C GLY A 457 29.45 5.68 -40.16
N HIS A 458 28.60 5.42 -39.17
CA HIS A 458 28.01 6.44 -38.30
C HIS A 458 28.99 7.08 -37.31
N HIS A 459 30.17 6.48 -37.13
CA HIS A 459 31.30 7.09 -36.41
C HIS A 459 31.86 8.36 -37.09
N GLN A 460 31.57 8.56 -38.38
CA GLN A 460 32.03 9.72 -39.16
C GLN A 460 31.04 10.89 -39.12
N LEU A 461 29.84 10.70 -38.55
CA LEU A 461 28.83 11.75 -38.46
C LEU A 461 29.30 12.87 -37.53
N SER A 462 28.99 14.12 -37.87
CA SER A 462 29.31 15.28 -37.01
C SER A 462 28.61 15.29 -35.65
N THR A 463 27.57 14.46 -35.48
CA THR A 463 26.90 14.24 -34.19
C THR A 463 27.49 13.11 -33.36
N TYR A 464 28.47 12.36 -33.90
CA TYR A 464 29.15 11.30 -33.17
C TYR A 464 29.99 11.89 -32.02
N GLY A 465 29.72 11.48 -30.78
CA GLY A 465 30.46 11.94 -29.60
C GLY A 465 30.17 13.38 -29.16
N ILE A 466 29.25 14.11 -29.80
CA ILE A 466 28.90 15.50 -29.45
C ILE A 466 28.25 15.65 -28.06
N GLY A 467 27.78 14.53 -27.50
CA GLY A 467 27.15 14.41 -26.19
C GLY A 467 27.91 13.51 -25.22
N LYS A 468 29.21 13.26 -25.45
CA LYS A 468 30.05 12.39 -24.59
C LYS A 468 30.13 12.84 -23.13
N ASP A 469 29.88 14.12 -22.86
CA ASP A 469 29.91 14.75 -21.54
C ASP A 469 28.73 14.38 -20.64
N LYS A 470 27.69 13.74 -21.20
CA LYS A 470 26.49 13.31 -20.47
C LYS A 470 26.31 11.80 -20.50
N SER A 471 25.58 11.28 -19.50
CA SER A 471 25.28 9.86 -19.35
C SER A 471 24.28 9.35 -20.40
N ASP A 472 24.17 8.03 -20.55
CA ASP A 472 23.10 7.42 -21.39
C ASP A 472 21.72 7.83 -20.90
N SER A 473 21.52 7.80 -19.57
CA SER A 473 20.25 8.12 -18.93
C SER A 473 19.82 9.57 -19.17
N TYR A 474 20.79 10.50 -19.25
CA TYR A 474 20.53 11.90 -19.59
C TYR A 474 19.95 12.03 -20.98
N TRP A 475 20.62 11.46 -21.99
CA TRP A 475 20.14 11.53 -23.36
C TRP A 475 18.82 10.80 -23.54
N HIS A 476 18.60 9.69 -22.82
CA HIS A 476 17.32 9.00 -22.82
C HIS A 476 16.19 9.91 -22.33
N ASN A 477 16.36 10.58 -21.19
CA ASN A 477 15.36 11.49 -20.64
C ASN A 477 15.11 12.70 -21.55
N ILE A 478 16.17 13.29 -22.13
CA ILE A 478 16.03 14.38 -23.11
C ILE A 478 15.21 13.93 -24.33
N ILE A 479 15.50 12.75 -24.89
CA ILE A 479 14.75 12.21 -26.03
C ILE A 479 13.26 12.07 -25.67
N ASN A 480 12.93 11.54 -24.50
CA ASN A 480 11.54 11.41 -24.06
C ASN A 480 10.86 12.79 -23.93
N GLN A 481 11.53 13.80 -23.35
CA GLN A 481 10.98 15.15 -23.31
C GLN A 481 10.70 15.75 -24.70
N LEU A 482 11.53 15.44 -25.70
CA LEU A 482 11.29 15.86 -27.09
C LEU A 482 10.14 15.10 -27.75
N ILE A 483 9.92 13.84 -27.36
CA ILE A 483 8.75 13.06 -27.76
C ILE A 483 7.47 13.69 -27.17
N HIS A 484 7.46 13.97 -25.86
CA HIS A 484 6.34 14.63 -25.18
C HIS A 484 6.00 16.01 -25.75
N LYS A 485 7.01 16.79 -26.14
CA LYS A 485 6.79 18.10 -26.79
C LYS A 485 6.37 17.98 -28.26
N GLY A 486 6.18 16.76 -28.77
CA GLY A 486 5.74 16.50 -30.14
C GLY A 486 6.78 16.78 -31.22
N LEU A 487 8.06 16.93 -30.85
CA LEU A 487 9.16 17.20 -31.80
C LEU A 487 9.68 15.90 -32.43
N ILE A 488 9.56 14.80 -31.70
CA ILE A 488 9.93 13.45 -32.15
C ILE A 488 8.70 12.55 -32.00
N ARG A 489 8.44 11.70 -33.00
CA ARG A 489 7.48 10.60 -32.91
C ARG A 489 8.21 9.27 -32.99
N VAL A 490 7.71 8.26 -32.30
CA VAL A 490 8.25 6.90 -32.33
C VAL A 490 7.44 6.07 -33.33
N ASP A 491 8.09 5.56 -34.36
CA ASP A 491 7.46 4.70 -35.37
C ASP A 491 7.55 3.23 -34.94
N ILE A 492 6.46 2.72 -34.36
CA ILE A 492 6.39 1.36 -33.83
C ILE A 492 6.53 0.32 -34.95
N THR A 493 6.08 0.63 -36.17
CA THR A 493 6.16 -0.28 -37.34
C THR A 493 7.57 -0.44 -37.88
N ALA A 494 8.46 0.51 -37.59
CA ALA A 494 9.84 0.53 -38.03
C ALA A 494 10.83 0.35 -36.87
N ASN A 495 10.67 -0.72 -36.08
CA ASN A 495 11.55 -1.03 -34.94
C ASN A 495 11.71 0.13 -33.93
N ALA A 496 10.63 0.87 -33.65
CA ALA A 496 10.64 2.06 -32.78
C ALA A 496 11.63 3.15 -33.24
N ALA A 497 11.77 3.33 -34.55
CA ALA A 497 12.61 4.38 -35.13
C ALA A 497 12.10 5.77 -34.74
N LEU A 498 13.02 6.66 -34.38
CA LEU A 498 12.70 8.05 -34.06
C LEU A 498 12.54 8.85 -35.37
N ARG A 499 11.38 9.47 -35.55
CA ARG A 499 11.06 10.35 -36.68
C ARG A 499 10.86 11.78 -36.19
N LEU A 500 11.37 12.76 -36.93
CA LEU A 500 11.09 14.16 -36.62
C LEU A 500 9.68 14.54 -37.11
N THR A 501 9.06 15.48 -36.43
CA THR A 501 7.81 16.12 -36.86
C THR A 501 8.10 17.51 -37.45
N GLU A 502 7.11 18.15 -38.07
CA GLU A 502 7.28 19.52 -38.57
C GLU A 502 7.63 20.52 -37.47
N ALA A 503 7.16 20.29 -36.23
CA ALA A 503 7.49 21.11 -35.07
C ALA A 503 8.99 21.09 -34.72
N ALA A 504 9.73 20.06 -35.13
CA ALA A 504 11.18 19.98 -34.90
C ALA A 504 11.99 20.98 -35.73
N ARG A 505 11.48 21.41 -36.89
CA ARG A 505 12.23 22.21 -37.88
C ARG A 505 12.67 23.57 -37.32
N PRO A 506 11.81 24.39 -36.67
CA PRO A 506 12.23 25.68 -36.13
C PRO A 506 13.24 25.54 -34.98
N VAL A 507 13.07 24.52 -34.11
CA VAL A 507 14.01 24.24 -33.01
C VAL A 507 15.37 23.81 -33.56
N LEU A 508 15.39 22.95 -34.57
CA LEU A 508 16.61 22.48 -35.23
C LEU A 508 17.39 23.64 -35.89
N LYS A 509 16.69 24.62 -36.45
CA LYS A 509 17.30 25.84 -37.01
C LYS A 509 17.68 26.88 -35.97
N GLY A 510 17.25 26.72 -34.72
CA GLY A 510 17.46 27.72 -33.66
C GLY A 510 16.54 28.94 -33.75
N GLU A 511 15.46 28.85 -34.52
CA GLU A 511 14.44 29.90 -34.65
C GLU A 511 13.54 29.97 -33.39
N ILE A 512 13.35 28.83 -32.71
CA ILE A 512 12.56 28.74 -31.47
C ILE A 512 13.43 28.16 -30.35
N ALA A 513 13.51 28.89 -29.24
CA ALA A 513 14.13 28.41 -28.01
C ALA A 513 13.21 27.41 -27.30
N ILE A 514 13.81 26.40 -26.66
CA ILE A 514 13.07 25.36 -25.94
C ILE A 514 13.62 25.21 -24.53
N GLN A 515 12.72 25.18 -23.55
CA GLN A 515 13.06 24.87 -22.17
C GLN A 515 12.83 23.37 -21.91
N LEU A 516 13.83 22.72 -21.31
CA LEU A 516 13.76 21.32 -20.90
C LEU A 516 13.90 21.23 -19.39
N ALA A 517 13.27 20.22 -18.80
CA ALA A 517 13.50 19.89 -17.40
C ALA A 517 14.87 19.22 -17.25
N THR A 518 15.60 19.56 -16.19
CA THR A 518 16.84 18.87 -15.86
C THR A 518 16.51 17.41 -15.52
N PRO A 519 17.11 16.42 -16.22
CA PRO A 519 16.82 15.01 -15.96
C PRO A 519 17.16 14.58 -14.52
N ARG A 520 16.22 13.93 -13.83
CA ARG A 520 16.43 13.33 -12.49
C ARG A 520 16.87 11.87 -12.64
N LEU A 521 18.18 11.68 -12.84
CA LEU A 521 18.73 10.41 -13.35
C LEU A 521 19.34 9.49 -12.29
N GLU A 522 19.60 10.00 -11.09
CA GLU A 522 20.28 9.28 -10.04
C GLU A 522 19.47 9.33 -8.75
N PHE A 523 19.50 8.22 -8.01
CA PHE A 523 19.28 8.26 -6.58
C PHE A 523 20.44 9.04 -5.97
N LYS A 524 20.31 10.36 -5.90
CA LYS A 524 21.10 11.08 -4.92
C LYS A 524 20.64 10.52 -3.57
N PRO A 525 21.55 9.92 -2.77
CA PRO A 525 21.22 9.73 -1.37
C PRO A 525 20.83 11.12 -0.90
N ASP A 526 19.67 11.22 -0.25
CA ASP A 526 19.37 12.47 0.43
C ASP A 526 20.61 12.77 1.26
N LYS A 527 21.21 13.95 1.05
CA LYS A 527 22.20 14.45 2.01
C LYS A 527 21.50 14.28 3.33
N LYS A 528 21.90 13.29 4.15
CA LYS A 528 21.21 12.94 5.39
C LYS A 528 20.83 14.25 6.01
N ALA A 529 19.56 14.67 5.88
CA ALA A 529 19.09 15.87 6.54
C ALA A 529 19.43 15.53 7.97
N LYS A 530 20.38 16.28 8.58
CA LYS A 530 20.97 15.99 9.89
C LYS A 530 19.86 15.34 10.68
N GLN A 531 19.95 14.02 10.85
CA GLN A 531 18.81 13.26 11.36
C GLN A 531 18.43 14.00 12.63
N ALA A 532 17.18 14.47 12.72
CA ALA A 532 16.68 14.87 14.02
C ALA A 532 17.06 13.70 14.93
N PRO A 533 17.81 13.93 16.02
CA PRO A 533 18.34 12.85 16.83
C PRO A 533 17.17 11.90 17.07
N SER A 534 17.31 10.64 16.65
CA SER A 534 16.28 9.66 16.96
C SER A 534 16.18 9.69 18.48
N ASN A 535 15.02 10.06 19.02
CA ASN A 535 14.78 10.21 20.46
C ASN A 535 14.90 8.88 21.24
N TYR A 536 15.44 7.84 20.60
CA TYR A 536 15.56 6.49 21.12
C TYR A 536 16.92 5.89 20.75
N ASP A 537 17.38 5.00 21.62
CA ASP A 537 18.63 4.26 21.43
C ASP A 537 18.45 3.17 20.36
N ARG A 538 19.25 3.25 19.28
CA ARG A 538 19.23 2.30 18.17
C ARG A 538 19.74 0.92 18.58
N THR A 539 20.71 0.85 19.48
CA THR A 539 21.27 -0.40 19.98
C THR A 539 20.21 -1.16 20.77
N LEU A 540 19.51 -0.47 21.67
CA LEU A 540 18.38 -1.05 22.41
C LEU A 540 17.26 -1.47 21.46
N PHE A 541 16.85 -0.61 20.50
CA PHE A 541 15.85 -0.96 19.51
C PHE A 541 16.18 -2.26 18.75
N MET A 542 17.43 -2.45 18.33
CA MET A 542 17.86 -3.68 17.66
C MET A 542 17.78 -4.91 18.57
N ARG A 543 18.11 -4.77 19.87
CA ARG A 543 17.96 -5.85 20.85
C ARG A 543 16.49 -6.20 21.10
N LEU A 544 15.62 -5.19 21.26
CA LEU A 544 14.18 -5.37 21.40
C LEU A 544 13.58 -6.07 20.17
N LYS A 545 14.03 -5.69 18.98
CA LYS A 545 13.62 -6.32 17.72
C LYS A 545 14.05 -7.79 17.65
N HIS A 546 15.23 -8.11 18.16
CA HIS A 546 15.69 -9.50 18.26
C HIS A 546 14.86 -10.31 19.25
N LEU A 547 14.62 -9.80 20.46
CA LEU A 547 13.78 -10.46 21.47
C LEU A 547 12.36 -10.71 20.94
N ARG A 548 11.76 -9.69 20.30
CA ARG A 548 10.45 -9.82 19.67
C ARG A 548 10.40 -10.97 18.67
N LYS A 549 11.46 -11.13 17.86
CA LYS A 549 11.54 -12.19 16.87
C LYS A 549 11.56 -13.57 17.54
N VAL A 550 12.34 -13.74 18.60
CA VAL A 550 12.41 -14.99 19.37
C VAL A 550 11.03 -15.35 19.94
N LEU A 551 10.38 -14.41 20.64
CA LEU A 551 9.05 -14.63 21.22
C LEU A 551 7.98 -14.92 20.17
N ALA A 552 8.08 -14.26 19.01
CA ALA A 552 7.17 -14.49 17.88
C ALA A 552 7.32 -15.90 17.30
N GLU A 553 8.55 -16.40 17.18
CA GLU A 553 8.83 -17.77 16.74
C GLU A 553 8.33 -18.80 17.75
N GLU A 554 8.52 -18.58 19.05
CA GLU A 554 8.04 -19.46 20.13
C GLU A 554 6.51 -19.55 20.19
N ASN A 555 5.81 -18.47 19.85
CA ASN A 555 4.35 -18.39 19.88
C ASN A 555 3.71 -18.63 18.51
N GLU A 556 4.50 -18.95 17.47
CA GLU A 556 4.05 -19.14 16.08
C GLU A 556 3.24 -17.97 15.50
N VAL A 557 3.51 -16.74 15.94
CA VAL A 557 2.82 -15.51 15.49
C VAL A 557 3.77 -14.60 14.71
N PRO A 558 3.28 -13.73 13.81
CA PRO A 558 4.11 -12.71 13.18
C PRO A 558 4.72 -11.73 14.20
N PRO A 559 5.97 -11.24 14.02
CA PRO A 559 6.63 -10.37 15.00
C PRO A 559 5.83 -9.12 15.38
N TYR A 560 5.16 -8.48 14.42
CA TYR A 560 4.39 -7.27 14.68
C TYR A 560 3.13 -7.51 15.55
N VAL A 561 2.66 -8.76 15.67
CA VAL A 561 1.53 -9.13 16.55
C VAL A 561 1.97 -9.07 18.01
N VAL A 562 3.21 -9.43 18.32
CA VAL A 562 3.81 -9.26 19.65
C VAL A 562 3.85 -7.75 19.97
N PHE A 563 4.70 -6.99 19.27
CA PHE A 563 4.74 -5.53 19.35
C PHE A 563 5.10 -4.90 18.00
N SER A 564 4.46 -3.78 17.66
CA SER A 564 4.78 -3.04 16.44
C SER A 564 6.19 -2.41 16.51
N ASP A 565 6.79 -2.07 15.36
CA ASP A 565 8.07 -1.33 15.36
C ASP A 565 7.92 0.03 16.07
N ALA A 566 6.76 0.69 15.95
CA ALA A 566 6.47 1.94 16.66
C ALA A 566 6.43 1.75 18.18
N THR A 567 5.83 0.66 18.67
CA THR A 567 5.85 0.31 20.10
C THR A 567 7.28 0.07 20.59
N LEU A 568 8.11 -0.64 19.82
CA LEU A 568 9.52 -0.86 20.19
C LEU A 568 10.33 0.45 20.21
N VAL A 569 10.03 1.40 19.32
CA VAL A 569 10.63 2.74 19.33
C VAL A 569 10.21 3.51 20.60
N ASP A 570 8.94 3.44 20.99
CA ASP A 570 8.46 4.09 22.21
C ASP A 570 9.08 3.44 23.47
N MET A 571 9.20 2.11 23.52
CA MET A 571 9.94 1.39 24.58
C MET A 571 11.41 1.84 24.67
N ALA A 572 12.09 1.94 23.53
CA ALA A 572 13.49 2.38 23.47
C ALA A 572 13.67 3.87 23.82
N SER A 573 12.58 4.66 23.80
CA SER A 573 12.57 6.06 24.22
C SER A 573 12.29 6.21 25.72
N LYS A 574 11.30 5.47 26.24
CA LYS A 574 10.80 5.60 27.62
C LYS A 574 11.54 4.73 28.64
N LEU A 575 12.23 3.68 28.19
CA LEU A 575 12.98 2.72 29.02
C LEU A 575 12.15 2.14 30.20
N PRO A 576 10.95 1.58 29.95
CA PRO A 576 10.10 1.05 31.03
C PRO A 576 10.72 -0.18 31.70
N THR A 577 10.83 -0.14 33.03
CA THR A 577 11.33 -1.27 33.86
C THR A 577 10.29 -1.85 34.80
N THR A 578 9.10 -1.24 34.88
CA THR A 578 7.99 -1.67 35.74
C THR A 578 6.70 -1.84 34.95
N LYS A 579 5.76 -2.64 35.47
CA LYS A 579 4.48 -2.92 34.82
C LYS A 579 3.69 -1.64 34.51
N ASP A 580 3.64 -0.71 35.45
CA ASP A 580 2.93 0.57 35.29
C ASP A 580 3.57 1.40 34.16
N THR A 581 4.90 1.57 34.19
CA THR A 581 5.62 2.30 33.13
C THR A 581 5.53 1.63 31.77
N MET A 582 5.29 0.31 31.73
CA MET A 582 5.14 -0.46 30.50
C MET A 582 3.74 -0.28 29.89
N LEU A 583 2.71 -0.04 30.70
CA LEU A 583 1.36 0.31 30.23
C LEU A 583 1.30 1.72 29.65
N ASP A 584 2.20 2.61 30.05
CA ASP A 584 2.33 3.94 29.45
C ASP A 584 2.95 3.90 28.03
N VAL A 585 3.38 2.75 27.54
CA VAL A 585 3.93 2.58 26.19
C VAL A 585 2.79 2.36 25.19
N SER A 586 2.81 3.13 24.10
CA SER A 586 1.76 3.07 23.08
C SER A 586 1.71 1.71 22.37
N GLY A 587 0.54 1.06 22.41
CA GLY A 587 0.29 -0.27 21.85
C GLY A 587 0.51 -1.43 22.81
N VAL A 588 0.74 -1.16 24.10
CA VAL A 588 0.81 -2.17 25.16
C VAL A 588 -0.51 -2.21 25.94
N GLY A 589 -1.38 -3.15 25.60
CA GLY A 589 -2.59 -3.46 26.39
C GLY A 589 -2.33 -4.50 27.50
N GLN A 590 -3.32 -4.72 28.37
CA GLN A 590 -3.19 -5.56 29.56
C GLN A 590 -2.84 -7.02 29.21
N THR A 591 -3.46 -7.55 28.16
CA THR A 591 -3.20 -8.92 27.65
C THR A 591 -1.75 -9.07 27.20
N LYS A 592 -1.24 -8.09 26.45
CA LYS A 592 0.15 -8.12 25.93
C LYS A 592 1.18 -7.93 27.03
N LEU A 593 0.89 -7.06 28.01
CA LEU A 593 1.73 -6.89 29.18
C LEU A 593 1.87 -8.22 29.94
N THR A 594 0.76 -8.90 30.17
CA THR A 594 0.75 -10.17 30.91
C THR A 594 1.48 -11.28 30.14
N ARG A 595 1.33 -11.32 28.82
CA ARG A 595 1.91 -12.38 27.97
C ARG A 595 3.39 -12.17 27.65
N TYR A 596 3.80 -10.94 27.40
CA TYR A 596 5.14 -10.62 26.87
C TYR A 596 5.93 -9.61 27.70
N GLY A 597 5.27 -8.84 28.57
CA GLY A 597 5.87 -7.68 29.23
C GLY A 597 7.12 -7.99 30.04
N ASP A 598 7.11 -9.09 30.80
CA ASP A 598 8.22 -9.43 31.71
C ASP A 598 9.56 -9.61 30.97
N ALA A 599 9.55 -10.27 29.81
CA ALA A 599 10.77 -10.47 29.01
C ALA A 599 11.35 -9.15 28.47
N PHE A 600 10.48 -8.23 28.04
CA PHE A 600 10.91 -6.92 27.53
C PHE A 600 11.43 -6.02 28.67
N MET A 601 10.72 -5.98 29.81
CA MET A 601 11.15 -5.21 30.98
C MET A 601 12.50 -5.70 31.51
N GLN A 602 12.73 -7.02 31.53
CA GLN A 602 14.02 -7.59 31.92
C GLN A 602 15.14 -7.14 30.98
N LEU A 603 14.95 -7.23 29.66
CA LEU A 603 15.95 -6.81 28.68
C LEU A 603 16.27 -5.31 28.78
N ILE A 604 15.26 -4.48 28.99
CA ILE A 604 15.42 -3.02 29.16
C ILE A 604 16.16 -2.72 30.48
N GLY A 605 15.78 -3.37 31.58
CA GLY A 605 16.46 -3.24 32.87
C GLY A 605 17.94 -3.64 32.79
N ASP A 606 18.24 -4.77 32.14
CA ASP A 606 19.62 -5.22 31.91
C ASP A 606 20.43 -4.25 31.03
N TYR A 607 19.77 -3.56 30.10
CA TYR A 607 20.40 -2.56 29.25
C TYR A 607 20.77 -1.31 30.06
N VAL A 608 19.79 -0.75 30.79
CA VAL A 608 19.97 0.44 31.62
C VAL A 608 21.04 0.21 32.69
N ASN A 609 21.05 -0.96 33.32
CA ASN A 609 22.04 -1.30 34.36
C ASN A 609 23.46 -1.55 33.84
N ARG A 610 23.66 -1.75 32.53
CA ARG A 610 24.99 -1.95 31.92
C ARG A 610 25.61 -0.64 31.40
N GLU A 611 24.79 0.39 31.17
CA GLU A 611 25.25 1.72 30.76
C GLU A 611 25.32 2.74 31.92
N ALA A 612 24.74 2.41 33.08
CA ALA A 612 24.98 3.06 34.37
C ALA A 612 26.30 2.58 34.99
#